data_AF-E4YLP5-F1
#
_entry.id   AF-E4YLP5-F1
#
_cell.length_a   1.000
_cell.length_b   1.000
_cell.length_c   1.000
_cell.angle_alpha   90.00
_cell.angle_beta   90.00
_cell.angle_gamma   90.00
#
_symmetry.space_group_name_H-M   'P 1'
#
loop_
_entity.id
_entity.type
_entity.pdbx_description
1 polymer ?
#
loop_
_entity_poly.entity_id
_entity_poly.type
_entity_poly.pdbx_seq_one_letter_code
_entity_poly.pdbx_strand_id
1 'polypeptide(L)'
;MVEDSKNSFLSKLSFFSSIGGLLFGYDTGVVSGALLLVTQEFNLTTIEQELIVTSTIAFAALFSLAAGLLNARLGRRSTIIISSFLFATGSVFMAASSGFTSLLIGRAIIGTGLGISSMSIPLYLSECAPPEIRGKIVTVNNLSITGGQLIAALIDGEHSVKSQMAGVGCLVSPSFRLLFNSLALSSSCQNRRGT
;
A
#
# COMPACT_ATOMS: atom_id res chain seq x y z
N MET A 1 16.99 -2.97 -33.63
CA MET A 1 16.68 -4.17 -32.82
C MET A 1 16.87 -3.98 -31.31
N VAL A 2 17.66 -3.01 -30.82
CA VAL A 2 17.78 -2.73 -29.36
C VAL A 2 16.58 -1.92 -28.81
N GLU A 3 15.91 -1.15 -29.67
CA GLU A 3 14.77 -0.29 -29.29
C GLU A 3 13.49 -1.07 -28.91
N ASP A 4 13.17 -2.16 -29.63
CA ASP A 4 11.98 -2.98 -29.35
C ASP A 4 12.07 -3.71 -28.00
N SER A 5 13.26 -4.16 -27.61
CA SER A 5 13.47 -4.79 -26.29
C SER A 5 13.37 -3.76 -25.15
N LYS A 6 13.83 -2.52 -25.37
CA LYS A 6 13.75 -1.43 -24.38
C LYS A 6 12.28 -1.02 -24.20
N ASN A 7 11.51 -0.91 -25.28
CA ASN A 7 10.08 -0.57 -25.23
C ASN A 7 9.21 -1.65 -24.56
N SER A 8 9.48 -2.93 -24.83
CA SER A 8 8.76 -4.04 -24.15
C SER A 8 9.06 -4.07 -22.65
N PHE A 9 10.30 -3.80 -22.25
CA PHE A 9 10.68 -3.73 -20.84
C PHE A 9 10.04 -2.52 -20.13
N LEU A 10 10.07 -1.35 -20.75
CA LEU A 10 9.46 -0.14 -20.22
C LEU A 10 7.94 -0.24 -20.09
N SER A 11 7.27 -0.83 -21.08
CA SER A 11 5.83 -1.08 -21.06
C SER A 11 5.44 -2.04 -19.93
N LYS A 12 6.19 -3.14 -19.75
CA LYS A 12 6.00 -4.07 -18.63
C LYS A 12 6.20 -3.38 -17.28
N LEU A 13 7.27 -2.59 -17.12
CA LEU A 13 7.56 -1.87 -15.89
C LEU A 13 6.44 -0.88 -15.53
N SER A 14 5.96 -0.11 -16.52
CA SER A 14 4.86 0.84 -16.32
C SER A 14 3.55 0.11 -15.98
N PHE A 15 3.24 -0.99 -16.65
CA PHE A 15 2.04 -1.78 -16.39
C PHE A 15 2.03 -2.35 -14.96
N PHE A 16 3.15 -2.95 -14.54
CA PHE A 16 3.28 -3.47 -13.18
C PHE A 16 3.30 -2.37 -12.12
N SER A 17 3.93 -1.23 -12.40
CA SER A 17 3.88 -0.07 -11.52
C SER A 17 2.46 0.45 -11.36
N SER A 18 1.69 0.58 -12.44
CA SER A 18 0.30 1.01 -12.39
C SER A 18 -0.57 0.05 -11.59
N ILE A 19 -0.43 -1.25 -11.82
CA ILE A 19 -1.19 -2.27 -11.07
C ILE A 19 -0.82 -2.25 -9.59
N GLY A 20 0.47 -2.19 -9.25
CA GLY A 20 0.93 -2.13 -7.87
C GLY A 20 0.45 -0.87 -7.16
N GLY A 21 0.52 0.28 -7.82
CA GLY A 21 -0.01 1.54 -7.30
C GLY A 21 -1.52 1.49 -7.10
N LEU A 22 -2.28 0.99 -8.08
CA LEU A 22 -3.74 0.86 -8.00
C LEU A 22 -4.17 -0.05 -6.85
N LEU A 23 -3.53 -1.21 -6.70
CA LEU A 23 -3.78 -2.12 -5.56
C LEU A 23 -3.48 -1.46 -4.22
N PHE A 24 -2.33 -0.78 -4.10
CA PHE A 24 -1.97 -0.09 -2.87
C PHE A 24 -2.96 1.04 -2.53
N GLY A 25 -3.40 1.79 -3.56
CA GLY A 25 -4.44 2.79 -3.43
C GLY A 25 -5.79 2.22 -3.02
N TYR A 26 -6.16 1.07 -3.57
CA TYR A 26 -7.39 0.38 -3.21
C TYR A 26 -7.38 -0.10 -1.74
N ASP A 27 -6.32 -0.76 -1.29
CA ASP A 27 -6.19 -1.24 0.10
C ASP A 27 -6.27 -0.08 1.11
N THR A 28 -5.57 1.02 0.82
CA THR A 28 -5.60 2.22 1.68
C THR A 28 -6.96 2.94 1.63
N GLY A 29 -7.62 2.95 0.47
CA GLY A 29 -8.95 3.52 0.27
C GLY A 29 -10.04 2.76 1.04
N VAL A 30 -10.13 1.45 0.86
CA VAL A 30 -11.13 0.60 1.54
C VAL A 30 -10.96 0.65 3.06
N VAL A 31 -9.71 0.62 3.56
CA VAL A 31 -9.45 0.76 5.01
C VAL A 31 -9.90 2.13 5.53
N SER A 32 -9.80 3.18 4.72
CA SER A 32 -10.24 4.53 5.09
C SER A 32 -11.77 4.67 5.04
N GLY A 33 -12.45 4.15 4.02
CA GLY A 33 -13.91 4.21 3.94
C GLY A 33 -14.61 3.28 4.94
N ALA A 34 -14.05 2.10 5.21
CA ALA A 34 -14.53 1.23 6.29
C ALA A 34 -14.47 1.90 7.67
N LEU A 35 -13.56 2.86 7.91
CA LEU A 35 -13.49 3.60 9.17
C LEU A 35 -14.74 4.44 9.42
N LEU A 36 -15.21 5.15 8.38
CA LEU A 36 -16.39 6.01 8.48
C LEU A 36 -17.61 5.20 8.90
N LEU A 37 -17.73 3.99 8.33
CA LEU A 37 -18.82 3.07 8.58
C LEU A 37 -18.75 2.43 9.99
N VAL A 38 -17.55 1.98 10.41
CA VAL A 38 -17.31 1.43 11.76
C VAL A 38 -17.59 2.49 12.83
N THR A 39 -17.29 3.75 12.56
CA THR A 39 -17.58 4.85 13.49
C THR A 39 -19.09 5.05 13.67
N GLN A 40 -19.87 4.91 12.60
CA GLN A 40 -21.34 4.99 12.65
C GLN A 40 -21.96 3.77 13.37
N GLU A 41 -21.48 2.56 13.08
CA GLU A 41 -21.98 1.33 13.71
C GLU A 41 -21.71 1.29 15.23
N PHE A 42 -20.52 1.74 15.66
CA PHE A 42 -20.15 1.73 17.08
C PHE A 42 -20.64 2.94 17.88
N ASN A 43 -21.37 3.90 17.26
CA ASN A 43 -21.76 5.17 17.90
C ASN A 43 -20.59 5.88 18.61
N LEU A 44 -19.39 5.82 18.02
CA LEU A 44 -18.19 6.41 18.61
C LEU A 44 -18.33 7.93 18.68
N THR A 45 -17.84 8.51 19.76
CA THR A 45 -17.82 9.97 19.91
C THR A 45 -16.85 10.59 18.90
N THR A 46 -17.08 11.83 18.49
CA THR A 46 -16.20 12.55 17.55
C THR A 46 -14.74 12.56 18.01
N ILE A 47 -14.52 12.63 19.33
CA ILE A 47 -13.19 12.60 19.96
C ILE A 47 -12.49 11.26 19.71
N GLU A 48 -13.20 10.14 19.85
CA GLU A 48 -12.63 8.80 19.65
C GLU A 48 -12.26 8.56 18.18
N GLN A 49 -13.09 9.04 17.25
CA GLN A 49 -12.79 8.98 15.82
C GLN A 49 -11.51 9.76 15.49
N GLU A 50 -11.39 10.98 15.99
CA GLU A 50 -10.19 11.81 15.81
C GLU A 50 -8.95 11.13 16.39
N LEU A 51 -9.07 10.48 17.54
CA LEU A 51 -7.97 9.78 18.20
C LEU A 51 -7.47 8.58 17.37
N ILE A 52 -8.37 7.88 16.69
CA ILE A 52 -8.01 6.78 15.77
C ILE A 52 -7.28 7.31 14.53
N VAL A 53 -7.76 8.40 13.93
CA VAL A 53 -7.14 8.98 12.72
C VAL A 53 -5.78 9.58 13.04
N THR A 54 -5.69 10.38 14.10
CA THR A 54 -4.45 11.04 14.53
C THR A 54 -3.38 10.04 14.95
N SER A 55 -3.74 8.97 15.67
CA SER A 55 -2.79 7.91 16.01
C SER A 55 -2.23 7.24 14.75
N THR A 56 -3.08 6.90 13.77
CA THR A 56 -2.63 6.32 12.49
C THR A 56 -1.60 7.20 11.80
N ILE A 57 -1.87 8.51 11.71
CA ILE A 57 -0.97 9.49 11.08
C ILE A 57 0.32 9.64 11.91
N ALA A 58 0.22 9.67 13.24
CA ALA A 58 1.38 9.77 14.13
C ALA A 58 2.34 8.58 13.95
N PHE A 59 1.81 7.35 13.92
CA PHE A 59 2.59 6.16 13.65
C PHE A 59 3.16 6.18 12.22
N ALA A 60 2.37 6.58 11.22
CA ALA A 60 2.85 6.69 9.85
C ALA A 60 3.99 7.69 9.71
N ALA A 61 3.91 8.85 10.38
CA ALA A 61 4.97 9.86 10.38
C ALA A 61 6.24 9.35 11.07
N LEU A 62 6.10 8.75 12.25
CA LEU A 62 7.22 8.22 13.03
C LEU A 62 7.96 7.11 12.26
N PHE A 63 7.21 6.19 11.64
CA PHE A 63 7.79 5.09 10.89
C PHE A 63 8.24 5.48 9.48
N SER A 64 7.70 6.54 8.87
CA SER A 64 8.21 7.07 7.60
C SER A 64 9.65 7.61 7.76
N LEU A 65 9.93 8.30 8.87
CA LEU A 65 11.30 8.72 9.21
C LEU A 65 12.24 7.52 9.39
N ALA A 66 11.77 6.48 10.09
CA ALA A 66 12.53 5.25 10.28
C ALA A 66 12.70 4.44 8.97
N ALA A 67 11.77 4.56 8.03
CA ALA A 67 11.77 3.83 6.76
C ALA A 67 13.03 4.11 5.94
N GLY A 68 13.58 5.33 6.00
CA GLY A 68 14.83 5.67 5.33
C GLY A 68 16.01 4.85 5.83
N LEU A 69 16.13 4.71 7.15
CA LEU A 69 17.17 3.89 7.78
C LEU A 69 16.94 2.40 7.53
N LEU A 70 15.70 1.92 7.60
CA LEU A 70 15.36 0.53 7.27
C LEU A 70 15.73 0.20 5.82
N ASN A 71 15.40 1.08 4.88
CA ASN A 71 15.74 0.91 3.47
C ASN A 71 17.24 0.84 3.23
N ALA A 72 18.02 1.64 3.96
CA ALA A 72 19.47 1.62 3.88
C ALA A 72 20.09 0.34 4.47
N ARG A 73 19.53 -0.22 5.56
CA ARG A 73 20.09 -1.39 6.25
C ARG A 73 19.59 -2.74 5.76
N LEU A 74 18.27 -2.89 5.57
CA LEU A 74 17.62 -4.17 5.21
C LEU A 74 17.43 -4.34 3.70
N GLY A 75 17.66 -3.26 2.94
CA GLY A 75 17.38 -3.19 1.52
C GLY A 75 15.91 -2.92 1.23
N ARG A 76 15.65 -2.18 0.14
CA ARG A 76 14.32 -1.71 -0.27
C ARG A 76 13.28 -2.84 -0.38
N ARG A 77 13.69 -4.00 -0.90
CA ARG A 77 12.80 -5.16 -1.11
C ARG A 77 12.29 -5.73 0.22
N SER A 78 13.18 -5.93 1.18
CA SER A 78 12.83 -6.49 2.49
C SER A 78 11.86 -5.57 3.23
N THR A 79 12.10 -4.26 3.14
CA THR A 79 11.24 -3.24 3.75
C THR A 79 9.82 -3.26 3.19
N ILE A 80 9.66 -3.39 1.87
CA ILE A 80 8.33 -3.51 1.24
C ILE A 80 7.64 -4.80 1.72
N ILE A 81 8.33 -5.93 1.76
CA ILE A 81 7.75 -7.21 2.24
C ILE A 81 7.30 -7.09 3.70
N ILE A 82 8.11 -6.49 4.57
CA ILE A 82 7.77 -6.25 5.98
C ILE A 82 6.50 -5.38 6.09
N SER A 83 6.41 -4.32 5.30
CA SER A 83 5.23 -3.45 5.29
C SER A 83 3.97 -4.20 4.87
N SER A 84 4.07 -5.11 3.90
CA SER A 84 2.93 -5.92 3.48
C SER A 84 2.48 -6.89 4.58
N PHE A 85 3.41 -7.49 5.34
CA PHE A 85 3.07 -8.28 6.52
C PHE A 85 2.36 -7.45 7.59
N LEU A 86 2.79 -6.21 7.81
CA LEU A 86 2.12 -5.29 8.74
C LEU A 86 0.70 -4.95 8.28
N PHE A 87 0.47 -4.73 6.99
CA PHE A 87 -0.86 -4.52 6.44
C PHE A 87 -1.77 -5.74 6.60
N ALA A 88 -1.27 -6.94 6.30
CA ALA A 88 -2.04 -8.17 6.42
C ALA A 88 -2.38 -8.50 7.90
N THR A 89 -1.41 -8.35 8.79
CA THR A 89 -1.64 -8.57 10.23
C THR A 89 -2.56 -7.51 10.81
N GLY A 90 -2.39 -6.25 10.43
CA GLY A 90 -3.26 -5.14 10.85
C GLY A 90 -4.70 -5.27 10.35
N SER A 91 -4.91 -5.72 9.11
CA SER A 91 -6.25 -5.90 8.55
C SER A 91 -6.99 -7.07 9.22
N VAL A 92 -6.31 -8.19 9.48
CA VAL A 92 -6.87 -9.33 10.23
C VAL A 92 -7.21 -8.90 11.67
N PHE A 93 -6.33 -8.12 12.30
CA PHE A 93 -6.57 -7.62 13.66
C PHE A 93 -7.78 -6.66 13.71
N MET A 94 -7.93 -5.80 12.71
CA MET A 94 -9.10 -4.94 12.57
C MET A 94 -10.38 -5.72 12.25
N ALA A 95 -10.30 -6.79 11.45
CA ALA A 95 -11.45 -7.64 11.15
C ALA A 95 -11.93 -8.43 12.39
N ALA A 96 -10.99 -8.83 13.26
CA ALA A 96 -11.29 -9.51 14.51
C ALA A 96 -11.63 -8.56 15.67
N SER A 97 -11.51 -7.25 15.46
CA SER A 97 -11.70 -6.23 16.49
C SER A 97 -13.18 -5.99 16.79
N SER A 98 -13.57 -6.18 18.05
CA SER A 98 -14.94 -5.94 18.54
C SER A 98 -15.08 -4.70 19.43
N GLY A 99 -14.06 -3.85 19.55
CA GLY A 99 -14.10 -2.65 20.39
C GLY A 99 -13.11 -1.55 20.01
N PHE A 100 -13.22 -0.40 20.68
CA PHE A 100 -12.40 0.80 20.42
C PHE A 100 -10.90 0.53 20.56
N THR A 101 -10.47 -0.12 21.65
CA THR A 101 -9.06 -0.37 21.94
C THR A 101 -8.43 -1.32 20.92
N SER A 102 -9.14 -2.37 20.50
CA SER A 102 -8.65 -3.30 19.48
C SER A 102 -8.54 -2.62 18.11
N LEU A 103 -9.48 -1.72 17.79
CA LEU A 103 -9.44 -0.94 16.56
C LEU A 103 -8.25 0.04 16.55
N LEU A 104 -7.99 0.69 17.68
CA LEU A 104 -6.85 1.60 17.86
C LEU A 104 -5.51 0.88 17.67
N ILE A 105 -5.37 -0.33 18.22
CA ILE A 105 -4.16 -1.16 18.06
C ILE A 105 -4.00 -1.60 16.60
N GLY A 106 -5.07 -2.07 15.94
CA GLY A 106 -5.03 -2.43 14.53
C GLY A 106 -4.60 -1.25 13.64
N ARG A 107 -5.08 -0.04 13.97
CA ARG A 107 -4.73 1.21 13.28
C ARG A 107 -3.29 1.64 13.51
N ALA A 108 -2.74 1.43 14.70
CA ALA A 108 -1.33 1.63 14.96
C ALA A 108 -0.48 0.71 14.05
N ILE A 109 -0.82 -0.58 13.97
CA ILE A 109 -0.12 -1.57 13.13
C ILE A 109 -0.18 -1.16 11.65
N ILE A 110 -1.37 -0.87 11.12
CA ILE A 110 -1.53 -0.41 9.73
C ILE A 110 -0.77 0.90 9.50
N GLY A 111 -0.81 1.84 10.45
CA GLY A 111 -0.07 3.11 10.39
C GLY A 111 1.43 2.90 10.24
N THR A 112 2.02 1.94 10.97
CA THR A 112 3.44 1.60 10.81
C THR A 112 3.75 1.07 9.41
N GLY A 113 2.91 0.17 8.87
CA GLY A 113 3.06 -0.38 7.52
C GLY A 113 2.91 0.69 6.43
N LEU A 114 1.93 1.58 6.60
CA LEU A 114 1.66 2.71 5.69
C LEU A 114 2.84 3.67 5.62
N GLY A 115 3.39 4.07 6.78
CA GLY A 115 4.55 4.95 6.86
C GLY A 115 5.75 4.37 6.12
N ILE A 116 6.08 3.10 6.39
CA ILE A 116 7.20 2.40 5.75
C ILE A 116 7.01 2.26 4.24
N SER A 117 5.82 1.83 3.81
CA SER A 117 5.52 1.53 2.41
C SER A 117 5.51 2.80 1.55
N SER A 118 4.93 3.91 2.05
CA SER A 118 4.78 5.18 1.34
C SER A 118 6.11 5.76 0.85
N MET A 119 7.19 5.56 1.62
CA MET A 119 8.53 6.01 1.25
C MET A 119 9.29 4.97 0.43
N SER A 120 9.10 3.68 0.72
CA SER A 120 9.88 2.60 0.12
C SER A 120 9.47 2.28 -1.32
N ILE A 121 8.17 2.34 -1.64
CA ILE A 121 7.64 2.07 -2.98
C ILE A 121 8.18 3.03 -4.04
N PRO A 122 7.99 4.36 -3.94
CA PRO A 122 8.46 5.30 -4.97
C PRO A 122 9.98 5.29 -5.10
N LEU A 123 10.70 5.09 -4.00
CA LEU A 123 12.16 4.97 -4.00
C LEU A 123 12.61 3.74 -4.79
N TYR A 124 12.01 2.57 -4.53
CA TYR A 124 12.28 1.34 -5.26
C TYR A 124 12.01 1.47 -6.76
N LEU A 125 10.88 2.09 -7.12
CA LEU A 125 10.50 2.38 -8.52
C LEU A 125 11.52 3.30 -9.20
N SER A 126 11.98 4.34 -8.51
CA SER A 126 12.97 5.28 -9.04
C SER A 126 14.34 4.63 -9.31
N GLU A 127 14.72 3.63 -8.52
CA GLU A 127 15.97 2.89 -8.66
C GLU A 127 15.92 1.87 -9.81
N CYS A 128 14.76 1.23 -10.01
CA CYS A 128 14.53 0.29 -11.10
C CYS A 128 14.42 1.00 -12.46
N ALA A 129 13.80 2.19 -12.48
CA ALA A 129 13.56 2.93 -13.71
C ALA A 129 14.87 3.46 -14.35
N PRO A 130 14.97 3.42 -15.69
CA PRO A 130 16.09 4.03 -16.40
C PRO A 130 16.08 5.55 -16.22
N PRO A 131 17.26 6.19 -16.17
CA PRO A 131 17.42 7.60 -15.78
C PRO A 131 16.55 8.58 -16.57
N GLU A 132 16.31 8.28 -17.85
CA GLU A 132 15.52 9.09 -18.79
C GLU A 132 14.02 9.21 -18.40
N ILE A 133 13.45 8.23 -17.70
CA ILE A 133 11.99 8.17 -17.43
C ILE A 133 11.63 7.95 -15.95
N ARG A 134 12.59 8.09 -15.03
CA ARG A 134 12.37 7.86 -13.58
C ARG A 134 11.18 8.64 -13.05
N GLY A 135 11.10 9.93 -13.38
CA GLY A 135 9.99 10.79 -12.97
C GLY A 135 8.65 10.30 -13.51
N LYS A 136 8.60 9.89 -14.78
CA LYS A 136 7.36 9.42 -15.43
C LYS A 136 6.82 8.14 -14.78
N ILE A 137 7.68 7.18 -14.45
CA ILE A 137 7.29 5.93 -13.77
C ILE A 137 6.72 6.24 -12.37
N VAL A 138 7.38 7.10 -11.60
CA VAL A 138 6.92 7.47 -10.25
C VAL A 138 5.59 8.23 -10.31
N THR A 139 5.42 9.15 -11.27
CA THR A 139 4.15 9.87 -11.45
C THR A 139 3.01 8.93 -11.86
N VAL A 140 3.24 7.98 -12.78
CA VAL A 140 2.24 6.98 -13.17
C VAL A 140 1.82 6.11 -11.99
N ASN A 141 2.78 5.71 -11.14
CA ASN A 141 2.48 5.00 -9.90
C ASN A 141 1.57 5.83 -8.98
N ASN A 142 1.91 7.09 -8.76
CA ASN A 142 1.17 7.97 -7.87
C ASN A 142 -0.26 8.25 -8.38
N LEU A 143 -0.41 8.50 -9.68
CA LEU A 143 -1.72 8.59 -10.33
C LEU A 143 -2.54 7.32 -10.17
N SER A 144 -1.90 6.16 -10.26
CA SER A 144 -2.57 4.87 -10.10
C SER A 144 -3.01 4.64 -8.65
N ILE A 145 -2.20 5.06 -7.66
CA ILE A 145 -2.59 5.05 -6.23
C ILE A 145 -3.84 5.90 -6.01
N THR A 146 -3.85 7.14 -6.49
CA THR A 146 -5.01 8.03 -6.37
C THR A 146 -6.23 7.46 -7.10
N GLY A 147 -6.05 6.85 -8.27
CA GLY A 147 -7.11 6.15 -8.99
C GLY A 147 -7.69 4.97 -8.19
N GLY A 148 -6.84 4.17 -7.54
CA GLY A 148 -7.28 3.09 -6.65
C GLY A 148 -8.07 3.58 -5.44
N GLN A 149 -7.64 4.69 -4.83
CA GLN A 149 -8.38 5.33 -3.74
C GLN A 149 -9.76 5.85 -4.19
N LEU A 150 -9.85 6.43 -5.38
CA LEU A 150 -11.11 6.87 -5.96
C LEU A 150 -12.07 5.68 -6.19
N ILE A 151 -11.58 4.59 -6.77
CA ILE A 151 -12.38 3.39 -7.02
C ILE A 151 -12.89 2.81 -5.68
N ALA A 152 -12.03 2.73 -4.66
CA ALA A 152 -12.44 2.28 -3.34
C ALA A 152 -13.54 3.19 -2.74
N ALA A 153 -13.36 4.51 -2.80
CA ALA A 153 -14.35 5.46 -2.30
C ALA A 153 -15.70 5.37 -3.03
N LEU A 154 -15.71 5.09 -4.35
CA LEU A 154 -16.94 4.88 -5.12
C LEU A 154 -17.65 3.59 -4.69
N ILE A 155 -16.91 2.50 -4.50
CA ILE A 155 -17.47 1.21 -4.04
C ILE A 155 -18.04 1.34 -2.62
N ASP A 156 -17.34 2.07 -1.75
CA ASP A 156 -17.78 2.33 -0.37
C ASP A 156 -19.06 3.19 -0.33
N GLY A 157 -19.28 4.04 -1.35
CA GLY A 157 -20.50 4.84 -1.50
C GLY A 157 -21.72 4.05 -1.99
N GLU A 158 -21.52 3.01 -2.81
CA GLU A 158 -22.63 2.20 -3.37
C GLU A 158 -23.00 0.98 -2.51
N HIS A 159 -22.09 0.39 -1.73
CA HIS A 159 -22.34 -0.84 -0.97
C HIS A 159 -22.31 -0.64 0.56
N SER A 160 -23.44 -0.94 1.21
CA SER A 160 -23.59 -0.97 2.67
C SER A 160 -22.94 -2.21 3.32
N VAL A 161 -21.87 -1.97 4.08
CA VAL A 161 -21.32 -2.68 5.28
C VAL A 161 -21.00 -4.18 5.16
N LYS A 162 -21.92 -5.04 4.72
CA LYS A 162 -21.79 -6.50 4.93
C LYS A 162 -20.75 -7.20 4.06
N SER A 163 -20.31 -6.59 2.96
CA SER A 163 -19.37 -7.19 2.00
C SER A 163 -17.92 -6.66 2.16
N GLN A 164 -17.70 -5.48 2.75
CA GLN A 164 -16.36 -4.87 2.85
C GLN A 164 -15.42 -5.66 3.77
N MET A 165 -15.86 -6.09 4.96
CA MET A 165 -15.01 -6.92 5.85
C MET A 165 -14.69 -8.30 5.23
N ALA A 166 -15.57 -8.86 4.40
CA ALA A 166 -15.32 -10.09 3.65
C ALA A 166 -14.37 -9.86 2.44
N GLY A 167 -14.49 -8.70 1.78
CA GLY A 167 -13.62 -8.28 0.67
C GLY A 167 -12.17 -8.02 1.09
N VAL A 168 -11.96 -7.45 2.29
CA VAL A 168 -10.63 -7.23 2.87
C VAL A 168 -9.90 -8.57 3.15
N GLY A 169 -10.62 -9.64 3.50
CA GLY A 169 -10.03 -10.98 3.64
C GLY A 169 -9.71 -11.69 2.32
N CYS A 170 -10.51 -11.45 1.28
CA CYS A 170 -10.42 -12.16 0.00
C CYS A 170 -9.45 -11.51 -1.01
N LEU A 171 -9.21 -10.19 -0.92
CA LEU A 171 -8.33 -9.46 -1.85
C LEU A 171 -6.87 -9.34 -1.37
N VAL A 172 -6.62 -9.49 -0.06
CA VAL A 172 -5.25 -9.50 0.50
C VAL A 172 -4.44 -10.71 0.01
N SER A 173 -5.06 -11.76 -0.53
CA SER A 173 -4.35 -12.96 -1.03
C SER A 173 -3.90 -12.89 -2.51
N PRO A 174 -4.70 -12.41 -3.48
CA PRO A 174 -4.23 -12.26 -4.87
C PRO A 174 -3.40 -10.99 -5.09
N SER A 175 -3.74 -9.88 -4.43
CA SER A 175 -3.04 -8.60 -4.57
C SER A 175 -1.61 -8.66 -4.04
N PHE A 176 -1.42 -9.37 -2.92
CA PHE A 176 -0.13 -9.65 -2.32
C PHE A 176 0.73 -10.56 -3.21
N ARG A 177 0.15 -11.59 -3.84
CA ARG A 177 0.87 -12.46 -4.80
C ARG A 177 1.26 -11.72 -6.08
N LEU A 178 0.44 -10.80 -6.59
CA LEU A 178 0.75 -10.03 -7.80
C LEU A 178 1.82 -8.95 -7.55
N LEU A 179 1.74 -8.22 -6.42
CA LEU A 179 2.80 -7.28 -6.02
C LEU A 179 4.12 -8.02 -5.74
N PHE A 180 4.06 -9.20 -5.11
CA PHE A 180 5.23 -10.07 -4.89
C PHE A 180 5.83 -10.62 -6.19
N ASN A 181 5.00 -11.01 -7.16
CA ASN A 181 5.45 -11.52 -8.47
C ASN A 181 5.98 -10.39 -9.39
N SER A 182 5.40 -9.18 -9.33
CA SER A 182 5.92 -7.99 -10.02
C SER A 182 7.25 -7.51 -9.45
N LEU A 183 7.41 -7.51 -8.12
CA LEU A 183 8.69 -7.21 -7.47
C LEU A 183 9.73 -8.30 -7.75
N ALA A 184 9.31 -9.57 -7.88
CA ALA A 184 10.17 -10.66 -8.34
C ALA A 184 10.60 -10.52 -9.82
N LEU A 185 9.73 -10.04 -10.71
CA LEU A 185 10.13 -9.72 -12.09
C LEU A 185 11.11 -8.53 -12.16
N SER A 186 10.88 -7.50 -11.34
CA SER A 186 11.81 -6.36 -11.24
C SER A 186 13.19 -6.77 -10.66
N SER A 187 13.23 -7.80 -9.80
CA SER A 187 14.50 -8.38 -9.30
C SER A 187 15.37 -8.98 -10.41
N SER A 188 14.78 -9.46 -11.51
CA SER A 188 15.53 -9.87 -12.71
C SER A 188 16.22 -8.70 -13.41
N CYS A 189 15.74 -7.47 -13.22
CA CYS A 189 16.35 -6.27 -13.77
C CYS A 189 17.52 -5.74 -12.93
N GLN A 190 17.49 -5.94 -11.61
CA GLN A 190 18.62 -5.60 -10.73
C GLN A 190 19.77 -6.61 -10.87
N ASN A 191 19.46 -7.90 -11.08
CA ASN A 191 20.47 -8.95 -11.31
C ASN A 191 21.22 -8.79 -12.66
N ARG A 192 20.60 -8.15 -13.67
CA ARG A 192 21.23 -7.88 -14.98
C ARG A 192 22.19 -6.68 -15.02
N ARG A 193 22.27 -5.85 -13.98
CA ARG A 193 23.29 -4.78 -13.87
C ARG A 193 24.50 -5.19 -13.03
N GLY A 194 24.49 -6.40 -12.45
CA GLY A 194 25.56 -6.96 -11.64
C GLY A 194 26.52 -7.90 -12.39
N THR A 195 26.39 -8.01 -13.71
CA THR A 195 27.32 -8.72 -14.61
C THR A 195 27.86 -7.77 -15.65
#